data_AF-A0A1C6VVZ8-F1
#
_entry.id   AF-A0A1C6VVZ8-F1
#
_cell.length_a   1.000
_cell.length_b   1.000
_cell.length_c   1.000
_cell.angle_alpha   90.00
_cell.angle_beta   90.00
_cell.angle_gamma   90.00
#
_symmetry.space_group_name_H-M   'P 1'
#
loop_
_entity.id
_entity.type
_entity.pdbx_description
1 polymer ?
#
loop_
_entity_poly.entity_id
_entity_poly.type
_entity_poly.pdbx_seq_one_letter_code
_entity_poly.pdbx_strand_id
1 'polypeptide(L)'
;MNATRPSLISGGSLCGRAAAWGRRHMAASTDPYLLRTLLWCGRCDVPMHPHPHCGERTYKCPLGCRKVPLSAEAIEAVTWTAAERRATLSGIAPPFRKSVLEQLLVKVILRANAPDDLRYIWRT
;
A
#
# COMPACT_ATOMS: atom_id res chain seq x y z
N MET A 1 -21.68 -56.49 13.61
CA MET A 1 -21.58 -56.29 12.15
C MET A 1 -20.45 -55.29 11.92
N ASN A 2 -19.24 -55.80 11.66
CA ASN A 2 -18.02 -55.00 11.49
C ASN A 2 -17.95 -54.50 10.05
N ALA A 3 -18.03 -53.19 9.86
CA ALA A 3 -17.82 -52.54 8.57
C ALA A 3 -16.36 -52.09 8.45
N THR A 4 -15.70 -52.71 7.49
CA THR A 4 -14.35 -52.52 6.98
C THR A 4 -14.07 -51.06 6.57
N ARG A 5 -12.95 -50.49 7.03
CA ARG A 5 -12.37 -49.24 6.50
C ARG A 5 -11.39 -49.58 5.36
N PRO A 6 -11.52 -48.97 4.17
CA PRO A 6 -10.45 -48.96 3.19
C PRO A 6 -9.87 -47.54 2.95
N SER A 7 -8.54 -47.50 2.84
CA SER A 7 -7.79 -46.70 1.85
C SER A 7 -7.70 -45.17 2.09
N LEU A 8 -6.66 -44.39 1.73
CA LEU A 8 -5.48 -44.49 0.86
C LEU A 8 -4.36 -43.62 1.50
N ILE A 9 -3.11 -44.08 1.57
CA ILE A 9 -2.01 -43.93 0.59
C ILE A 9 -1.65 -42.46 0.28
N SER A 10 -0.47 -42.09 0.78
CA SER A 10 0.39 -41.00 0.36
C SER A 10 0.62 -40.99 -1.16
N GLY A 11 0.31 -39.87 -1.80
CA GLY A 11 0.68 -39.57 -3.18
C GLY A 11 1.18 -38.14 -3.25
N GLY A 12 2.50 -37.96 -3.15
CA GLY A 12 3.13 -36.70 -3.48
C GLY A 12 2.94 -36.39 -4.97
N SER A 13 2.60 -35.15 -5.29
CA SER A 13 2.81 -34.58 -6.62
C SER A 13 3.24 -33.13 -6.46
N LEU A 14 4.56 -32.96 -6.42
CA LEU A 14 5.25 -31.70 -6.69
C LEU A 14 5.17 -31.44 -8.19
N CYS A 15 4.12 -30.75 -8.64
CA CYS A 15 4.14 -30.11 -9.96
C CYS A 15 3.14 -28.95 -9.98
N GLY A 16 3.68 -27.73 -9.94
CA GLY A 16 2.90 -26.51 -10.02
C GLY A 16 3.42 -25.42 -9.08
N ARG A 17 4.66 -24.94 -9.31
CA ARG A 17 5.08 -23.64 -8.78
C ARG A 17 4.35 -22.54 -9.55
N ALA A 18 3.04 -22.42 -9.32
CA ALA A 18 2.36 -21.15 -9.48
C ALA A 18 2.91 -20.22 -8.40
N ALA A 19 3.43 -19.06 -8.80
CA ALA A 19 3.91 -18.06 -7.87
C ALA A 19 2.83 -17.83 -6.81
N ALA A 20 3.13 -18.20 -5.56
CA ALA A 20 2.25 -18.02 -4.42
C ALA A 20 2.21 -16.53 -4.07
N TRP A 21 1.52 -15.74 -4.90
CA TRP A 21 0.90 -14.50 -4.47
C TRP A 21 -0.18 -14.94 -3.51
N GLY A 22 0.20 -15.19 -2.25
CA GLY A 22 -0.70 -15.64 -1.21
C GLY A 22 -1.96 -14.80 -1.24
N ARG A 23 -3.12 -15.45 -1.09
CA ARG A 23 -4.48 -14.88 -1.08
C ARG A 23 -4.59 -13.65 -0.18
N ARG A 24 -4.09 -12.49 -0.63
CA ARG A 24 -4.29 -11.21 0.03
C ARG A 24 -5.61 -10.70 -0.51
N HIS A 25 -6.68 -10.99 0.22
CA HIS A 25 -7.99 -10.44 -0.07
C HIS A 25 -7.87 -8.91 -0.14
N MET A 26 -8.18 -8.34 -1.30
CA MET A 26 -8.30 -6.89 -1.45
C MET A 26 -9.48 -6.45 -0.60
N ALA A 27 -9.19 -5.63 0.42
CA ALA A 27 -10.22 -5.01 1.24
C ALA A 27 -10.62 -3.66 0.63
N ALA A 28 -11.93 -3.43 0.54
CA ALA A 28 -12.44 -2.09 0.30
C ALA A 28 -12.19 -1.24 1.55
N SER A 29 -11.67 -0.03 1.36
CA SER A 29 -11.47 0.92 2.44
C SER A 29 -12.35 2.15 2.23
N THR A 30 -12.95 2.61 3.33
CA THR A 30 -13.68 3.88 3.41
C THR A 30 -12.79 5.01 3.92
N ASP A 31 -11.51 4.75 4.20
CA ASP A 31 -10.57 5.77 4.66
C ASP A 31 -10.30 6.78 3.53
N PRO A 32 -10.57 8.08 3.74
CA PRO A 32 -10.33 9.08 2.72
C PRO A 32 -8.83 9.31 2.45
N TYR A 33 -7.91 8.74 3.24
CA TYR A 33 -6.46 8.90 3.07
C TYR A 33 -5.83 7.60 2.56
N LEU A 34 -5.43 7.59 1.28
CA LEU A 34 -4.86 6.40 0.64
C LEU A 34 -3.46 6.04 1.17
N LEU A 35 -2.68 7.04 1.59
CA LEU A 35 -1.31 6.87 2.08
C LEU A 35 -1.20 6.93 3.60
N ARG A 36 -2.33 6.80 4.33
CA ARG A 36 -2.28 6.64 5.79
C ARG A 36 -1.35 5.48 6.12
N THR A 37 -0.40 5.71 7.04
CA THR A 37 0.69 4.81 7.47
C THR A 37 1.76 4.45 6.43
N LEU A 38 1.53 4.75 5.14
CA LEU A 38 2.49 4.52 4.05
C LEU A 38 3.38 5.72 3.76
N LEU A 39 2.97 6.95 4.08
CA LEU A 39 3.75 8.17 3.85
C LEU A 39 4.70 8.48 5.02
N TRP A 40 5.97 8.69 4.71
CA TRP A 40 7.05 8.90 5.69
C TRP A 40 7.83 10.17 5.37
N CYS A 41 8.23 10.88 6.42
CA CYS A 41 9.07 12.07 6.28
C CYS A 41 10.54 11.67 6.13
N GLY A 42 11.19 12.00 5.01
CA GLY A 42 12.59 11.67 4.78
C GLY A 42 13.61 12.43 5.63
N ARG A 43 13.19 13.42 6.44
CA ARG A 43 14.08 14.17 7.34
C ARG A 43 14.19 13.55 8.74
N CYS A 44 13.07 13.09 9.30
CA CYS A 44 13.01 12.50 10.64
C CYS A 44 12.62 11.02 10.66
N ASP A 45 12.40 10.42 9.48
CA ASP A 45 11.98 9.03 9.27
C ASP A 45 10.78 8.61 10.14
N VAL A 46 9.86 9.54 10.38
CA VAL A 46 8.58 9.27 11.06
C VAL A 46 7.43 9.21 10.06
N PRO A 47 6.40 8.39 10.33
CA PRO A 47 5.20 8.38 9.51
C PRO A 47 4.49 9.75 9.58
N MET A 48 4.11 10.26 8.41
CA MET A 48 3.28 11.44 8.30
C MET A 48 1.84 11.08 8.66
N HIS A 49 1.13 12.01 9.30
CA HIS A 49 -0.25 11.81 9.69
C HIS A 49 -1.18 12.68 8.85
N PRO A 50 -2.43 12.22 8.62
CA PRO A 50 -3.49 13.05 8.07
C PRO A 50 -3.71 14.29 8.93
N HIS A 51 -3.74 15.46 8.31
CA HIS A 51 -3.95 16.75 8.95
C HIS A 51 -4.91 17.58 8.08
N PRO A 52 -6.24 17.50 8.29
CA PRO A 52 -7.17 18.32 7.53
C PRO A 52 -6.88 19.80 7.79
N HIS A 53 -6.71 20.60 6.73
CA HIS A 53 -6.37 22.02 6.83
C HIS A 53 -7.19 22.80 5.79
N CYS A 54 -7.88 23.86 6.22
CA CYS A 54 -8.70 24.72 5.35
C CYS A 54 -9.76 23.96 4.51
N GLY A 55 -10.31 22.86 5.04
CA GLY A 55 -11.29 22.03 4.32
C GLY A 55 -10.66 21.05 3.32
N GLU A 56 -9.33 21.07 3.16
CA GLU A 56 -8.60 20.15 2.30
C GLU A 56 -8.00 18.97 3.08
N ARG A 57 -7.85 17.85 2.39
CA ARG A 57 -7.11 16.69 2.90
C ARG A 57 -5.62 16.97 2.73
N THR A 58 -4.87 17.01 3.83
CA THR A 58 -3.42 17.19 3.78
C THR A 58 -2.69 16.20 4.69
N TYR A 59 -1.38 16.05 4.49
CA TYR A 59 -0.49 15.30 5.35
C TYR A 59 0.51 16.24 6.02
N LYS A 60 0.80 15.99 7.29
CA LYS A 60 1.77 16.76 8.06
C LYS A 60 2.73 15.85 8.82
N CYS A 61 3.97 16.32 8.97
CA CYS A 61 4.94 15.68 9.84
C CYS A 61 4.61 16.02 11.31
N PRO A 62 4.47 15.02 12.21
CA PRO A 62 4.18 15.28 13.62
C PRO A 62 5.28 16.08 14.31
N LEU A 63 6.55 15.89 13.91
CA LEU A 63 7.70 16.59 14.47
C LEU A 63 7.93 18.00 13.90
N GLY A 64 7.03 18.50 13.04
CA GLY A 64 7.15 19.85 12.49
C GLY A 64 8.31 20.07 11.52
N CYS A 65 8.98 19.00 11.05
CA CYS A 65 10.07 19.11 10.06
C CYS A 65 9.66 19.86 8.79
N ARG A 66 8.35 19.84 8.47
CA ARG A 66 7.75 20.58 7.38
C ARG A 66 6.66 21.51 7.93
N LYS A 67 6.84 22.82 7.73
CA LYS A 67 5.89 23.85 8.15
C LYS A 67 4.63 23.87 7.28
N VAL A 68 4.80 23.61 5.98
CA VAL A 68 3.71 23.62 4.99
C VAL A 68 3.06 22.23 4.91
N PRO A 69 1.74 22.11 5.09
CA PRO A 69 1.04 20.85 4.88
C PRO A 69 1.13 20.39 3.42
N LEU A 70 1.17 19.08 3.20
CA LEU A 70 1.24 18.50 1.86
C LEU A 70 -0.15 18.09 1.39
N SER A 71 -0.58 18.55 0.21
CA SER A 71 -1.88 18.13 -0.34
C SER A 71 -1.95 16.61 -0.48
N ALA A 72 -2.97 16.00 0.13
CA ALA A 72 -3.18 14.56 0.06
C ALA A 72 -3.58 14.14 -1.35
N GLU A 73 -4.40 14.93 -2.04
CA GLU A 73 -4.85 14.61 -3.40
C GLU A 73 -3.68 14.54 -4.38
N ALA A 74 -2.82 15.56 -4.39
CA ALA A 74 -1.67 15.61 -5.28
C ALA A 74 -0.72 14.43 -5.04
N ILE A 75 -0.38 14.14 -3.78
CA ILE A 75 0.59 13.10 -3.45
C ILE A 75 0.04 11.68 -3.67
N GLU A 76 -1.25 11.49 -3.40
CA GLU A 76 -1.96 10.24 -3.63
C GLU A 76 -2.08 9.95 -5.13
N ALA A 77 -2.39 10.95 -5.95
CA ALA A 77 -2.45 10.81 -7.41
C ALA A 77 -1.10 10.39 -7.99
N VAL A 78 -0.02 11.09 -7.64
CA VAL A 78 1.33 10.77 -8.13
C VAL A 78 1.77 9.36 -7.68
N THR A 79 1.49 9.00 -6.43
CA THR A 79 1.80 7.66 -5.91
C THR A 79 1.01 6.56 -6.61
N TRP A 80 -0.27 6.81 -6.89
CA TRP A 80 -1.11 5.86 -7.63
C TRP A 80 -0.59 5.66 -9.05
N THR A 81 -0.27 6.73 -9.78
CA THR A 81 0.33 6.63 -11.12
C THR A 81 1.66 5.86 -11.11
N ALA A 82 2.49 6.03 -10.08
CA ALA A 82 3.70 5.24 -9.92
C ALA A 82 3.41 3.74 -9.72
N ALA A 83 2.38 3.40 -8.93
CA ALA A 83 1.95 2.02 -8.71
C ALA A 83 1.36 1.39 -9.99
N GLU A 84 0.54 2.14 -10.74
CA GLU A 84 0.00 1.71 -12.04
C GLU A 84 1.12 1.35 -13.01
N ARG A 85 2.15 2.20 -13.13
CA ARG A 85 3.32 1.94 -13.99
C ARG A 85 4.13 0.73 -13.53
N ARG A 86 4.26 0.51 -12.22
CA ARG A 86 5.11 -0.55 -11.65
C ARG A 86 4.53 -1.94 -11.81
N ALA A 87 3.22 -2.09 -11.63
CA ALA A 87 2.51 -3.37 -11.60
C ALA A 87 1.49 -3.53 -12.74
N THR A 88 1.48 -2.60 -13.71
CA THR A 88 0.58 -2.60 -14.88
C THR A 88 -0.89 -2.71 -14.45
N LEU A 89 -1.24 -1.99 -13.39
CA LEU A 89 -2.60 -2.00 -12.84
C LEU A 89 -3.53 -1.22 -13.77
N SER A 90 -4.69 -1.81 -14.09
CA SER A 90 -5.77 -1.13 -14.78
C SER A 90 -7.11 -1.57 -14.21
N GLY A 91 -8.11 -0.68 -14.22
CA GLY A 91 -9.48 -1.01 -13.81
C GLY A 91 -9.70 -1.23 -12.30
N ILE A 92 -8.75 -0.89 -11.43
CA ILE A 92 -8.96 -1.00 -9.97
C ILE A 92 -9.89 0.11 -9.49
N ALA A 93 -11.06 -0.28 -8.96
CA ALA A 93 -12.04 0.66 -8.43
C ALA A 93 -11.47 1.43 -7.21
N PRO A 94 -11.84 2.72 -7.03
CA PRO A 94 -11.31 3.58 -5.96
C PRO A 94 -11.29 2.96 -4.55
N PRO A 95 -12.34 2.21 -4.10
CA PRO A 95 -12.36 1.65 -2.75
C PRO A 95 -11.24 0.64 -2.46
N PHE A 96 -10.69 0.00 -3.49
CA PHE A 96 -9.64 -1.02 -3.31
C PHE A 96 -8.23 -0.47 -3.48
N ARG A 97 -8.06 0.79 -3.90
CA ARG A 97 -6.74 1.37 -4.18
C ARG A 97 -5.81 1.33 -2.98
N LYS A 98 -6.35 1.59 -1.78
CA LYS A 98 -5.57 1.55 -0.54
C LYS A 98 -4.98 0.17 -0.28
N SER A 99 -5.78 -0.89 -0.36
CA SER A 99 -5.29 -2.25 -0.12
C SER A 99 -4.28 -2.69 -1.19
N VAL A 100 -4.42 -2.24 -2.43
CA VAL A 100 -3.39 -2.45 -3.47
C VAL A 100 -2.08 -1.75 -3.10
N LEU A 101 -2.14 -0.48 -2.70
CA LEU A 101 -0.95 0.26 -2.30
C LEU A 101 -0.26 -0.37 -1.08
N GLU A 102 -1.01 -0.81 -0.08
CA GLU A 102 -0.46 -1.51 1.10
C GLU A 102 0.20 -2.85 0.74
N GLN A 103 -0.26 -3.50 -0.32
CA GLN A 103 0.33 -4.75 -0.81
C GLN A 103 1.58 -4.54 -1.65
N LEU A 104 1.66 -3.43 -2.40
CA LEU A 104 2.77 -3.11 -3.28
C LEU A 104 3.88 -2.30 -2.60
N LEU A 105 3.53 -1.43 -1.67
CA LEU A 105 4.45 -0.50 -1.02
C LEU A 105 4.82 -0.96 0.40
N VAL A 106 6.09 -0.79 0.74
CA VAL A 106 6.57 -0.79 2.13
C VAL A 106 6.36 0.61 2.71
N LYS A 107 6.92 1.63 2.05
CA LYS A 107 6.76 3.04 2.41
C LYS A 107 7.03 3.99 1.24
N VAL A 108 6.44 5.18 1.30
CA VAL A 108 6.69 6.31 0.42
C VAL A 108 7.40 7.37 1.22
N ILE A 109 8.62 7.71 0.84
CA ILE A 109 9.47 8.66 1.55
C ILE A 109 9.45 9.99 0.80
N LEU A 110 8.97 11.03 1.45
CA LEU A 110 9.06 12.39 0.96
C LEU A 110 10.47 12.94 1.25
N ARG A 111 11.27 13.25 0.22
CA ARG A 111 12.63 13.76 0.45
C ARG A 111 12.60 15.16 1.08
N ALA A 112 13.60 15.45 1.90
CA ALA A 112 13.62 16.62 2.78
C ALA A 112 13.59 17.95 2.03
N ASN A 113 14.14 18.00 0.81
CA ASN A 113 14.47 19.25 0.12
C ASN A 113 13.53 19.60 -1.05
N ALA A 114 12.64 18.69 -1.46
CA ALA A 114 11.69 18.96 -2.54
C ALA A 114 10.31 18.37 -2.22
N PRO A 115 9.22 19.15 -2.37
CA PRO A 115 7.85 18.68 -2.11
C PRO A 115 7.38 17.58 -3.06
N ASP A 116 7.97 17.48 -4.24
CA ASP A 116 7.55 16.54 -5.29
C ASP A 116 8.50 15.34 -5.44
N ASP A 117 9.58 15.32 -4.66
CA ASP A 117 10.60 14.28 -4.74
C ASP A 117 10.24 13.12 -3.80
N LEU A 118 9.59 12.12 -4.39
CA LEU A 118 9.13 10.91 -3.73
C LEU A 118 10.07 9.74 -4.02
N ARG A 119 10.48 9.06 -2.96
CA ARG A 119 11.14 7.76 -3.05
C ARG A 119 10.18 6.66 -2.64
N TYR A 120 9.93 5.73 -3.54
CA TYR A 120 9.07 4.57 -3.30
C TYR A 120 9.92 3.37 -2.88
N ILE A 121 9.55 2.74 -1.76
CA ILE A 121 10.10 1.45 -1.33
C ILE A 121 9.02 0.41 -1.60
N TRP A 122 9.24 -0.43 -2.60
CA TRP A 122 8.31 -1.47 -3.04
C TRP A 122 8.56 -2.78 -2.28
N ARG A 123 7.50 -3.56 -2.08
CA ARG A 123 7.58 -4.95 -1.64
C ARG A 123 7.98 -5.79 -2.86
N THR A 124 9.10 -6.51 -2.76
CA THR A 124 9.59 -7.45 -3.79
C THR A 124 8.93 -8.80 -3.67
#